data_AF-A0A9C9YVC5-F1
#
_entry.id   AF-A0A9C9YVC5-F1
#
_cell.length_a   1.000
_cell.length_b   1.000
_cell.length_c   1.000
_cell.angle_alpha   90.00
_cell.angle_beta   90.00
_cell.angle_gamma   90.00
#
_symmetry.space_group_name_H-M   'P 1'
#
loop_
_entity.id
_entity.type
_entity.pdbx_description
1 polymer ?
#
loop_
_entity_poly.entity_id
_entity_poly.type
_entity_poly.pdbx_seq_one_letter_code
_entity_poly.pdbx_strand_id
1 'polypeptide(L)'
;MTTALYIALSLLSGCHSSFSRSGDAPDANPPQVLTVVEESGAALSSACHSGTGMRIIHGIDYNHDGRLGPYERKRLDVICPPSLEPGSNEAVAALR
;
A
#
# COMPACT_ATOMS: atom_id res chain seq x y z
N MET A 1 -49.99 36.49 11.13
CA MET A 1 -49.05 37.35 10.37
C MET A 1 -48.16 37.97 11.43
N THR A 2 -46.86 37.71 11.61
CA THR A 2 -45.74 37.41 10.71
C THR A 2 -44.52 37.04 11.59
N THR A 3 -44.27 35.78 11.91
CA THR A 3 -43.05 35.41 12.69
C THR A 3 -42.46 34.06 12.31
N ALA A 4 -42.68 33.60 11.07
CA ALA A 4 -42.18 32.30 10.60
C ALA A 4 -41.22 32.42 9.40
N LEU A 5 -40.60 33.58 9.18
CA LEU A 5 -39.86 33.84 7.95
C LEU A 5 -38.54 34.60 8.17
N TYR A 6 -37.66 34.12 9.07
CA TYR A 6 -36.31 34.68 9.19
C TYR A 6 -35.18 33.68 9.46
N ILE A 7 -35.44 32.38 9.51
CA ILE A 7 -34.40 31.37 9.83
C ILE A 7 -34.05 30.49 8.61
N ALA A 8 -34.14 31.03 7.38
CA ALA A 8 -33.86 30.27 6.17
C ALA A 8 -32.75 30.87 5.27
N LEU A 9 -32.09 31.96 5.68
CA LEU A 9 -31.19 32.72 4.80
C LEU A 9 -29.75 32.86 5.30
N SER A 10 -29.21 31.85 6.00
CA SER A 10 -27.80 31.90 6.47
C SER A 10 -26.97 30.65 6.19
N LEU A 11 -27.51 29.63 5.51
CA LEU A 11 -26.79 28.38 5.24
C LEU A 11 -26.20 28.25 3.83
N LEU A 12 -26.32 29.29 2.99
CA LEU A 12 -25.60 29.37 1.70
C LEU A 12 -24.27 30.13 1.83
N SER A 13 -23.54 29.90 2.93
CA SER A 13 -22.10 30.21 2.94
C SER A 13 -21.40 29.10 2.17
N GLY A 14 -21.38 29.28 0.85
CA GLY A 14 -20.79 28.34 -0.09
C GLY A 14 -19.39 27.93 0.34
N CYS A 15 -19.20 26.62 0.51
CA CYS A 15 -17.90 26.00 0.32
C CYS A 15 -17.47 26.28 -1.13
N HIS A 16 -16.84 27.42 -1.38
CA HIS A 16 -15.84 27.54 -2.42
C HIS A 16 -14.62 26.75 -1.94
N SER A 17 -14.75 25.43 -1.93
CA SER A 17 -13.59 24.57 -2.12
C SER A 17 -13.16 24.86 -3.55
N SER A 18 -12.22 25.79 -3.70
CA SER A 18 -11.40 25.87 -4.90
C SER A 18 -10.74 24.51 -5.03
N PHE A 19 -11.41 23.58 -5.71
CA PHE A 19 -10.77 22.44 -6.31
C PHE A 19 -9.88 23.03 -7.41
N SER A 20 -8.73 23.57 -6.99
CA SER A 20 -7.58 23.68 -7.86
C SER A 20 -7.27 22.25 -8.25
N ARG A 21 -7.90 21.81 -9.34
CA ARG A 21 -7.37 20.76 -10.19
C ARG A 21 -6.07 21.38 -10.72
N SER A 22 -5.03 21.33 -9.89
CA SER A 22 -3.67 21.36 -10.37
C SER A 22 -3.68 20.27 -11.42
N GLY A 23 -3.70 20.69 -12.68
CA GLY A 23 -3.40 19.79 -13.77
C GLY A 23 -1.96 19.43 -13.53
N ASP A 24 -1.73 18.42 -12.70
CA ASP A 24 -0.45 17.75 -12.63
C ASP A 24 -0.19 17.35 -14.06
N ALA A 25 0.74 18.05 -14.69
CA ALA A 25 1.22 17.67 -16.01
C ALA A 25 1.57 16.19 -15.91
N PRO A 26 1.21 15.37 -16.91
CA PRO A 26 1.59 13.96 -16.89
C PRO A 26 3.09 13.91 -16.65
N ASP A 27 3.51 13.14 -15.64
CA ASP A 27 4.91 13.00 -15.33
C ASP A 27 5.62 12.58 -16.63
N ALA A 28 6.51 13.45 -17.11
CA ALA A 28 7.23 13.24 -18.37
C ALA A 28 8.38 12.25 -18.17
N ASN A 29 8.66 11.84 -16.94
CA ASN A 29 9.64 10.81 -16.66
C ASN A 29 9.11 9.45 -17.11
N PRO A 30 9.97 8.61 -17.72
CA PRO A 30 9.57 7.25 -18.02
C PRO A 30 9.22 6.51 -16.73
N PRO A 31 8.18 5.68 -16.73
CA PRO A 31 7.76 4.94 -15.55
C PRO A 31 8.88 4.04 -15.04
N GLN A 32 9.00 3.87 -13.72
CA GLN A 32 10.11 3.15 -13.10
C GLN A 32 9.69 1.78 -12.61
N VAL A 33 10.56 0.78 -12.76
CA VAL A 33 10.34 -0.53 -12.13
C VAL A 33 10.78 -0.41 -10.67
N LEU A 34 9.86 -0.70 -9.75
CA LEU A 34 10.11 -0.67 -8.32
C LEU A 34 9.88 -2.05 -7.71
N THR A 35 10.74 -2.42 -6.76
CA THR A 35 10.60 -3.61 -5.93
C THR A 35 10.57 -3.19 -4.47
N VAL A 36 9.46 -3.48 -3.78
CA VAL A 36 9.25 -3.15 -2.37
C VAL A 36 9.30 -4.43 -1.55
N VAL A 37 10.10 -4.43 -0.49
CA VAL A 37 10.18 -5.54 0.47
C VAL A 37 9.42 -5.12 1.73
N GLU A 38 8.35 -5.84 2.05
CA GLU A 38 7.55 -5.63 3.26
C GLU A 38 7.77 -6.81 4.22
N GLU A 39 8.37 -6.55 5.37
CA GLU A 39 8.40 -7.51 6.47
C GLU A 39 6.98 -7.69 7.00
N SER A 40 6.43 -8.90 6.86
CA SER A 40 5.03 -9.12 7.17
C SER A 40 4.84 -9.35 8.67
N GLY A 41 4.45 -8.29 9.40
CA GLY A 41 3.91 -8.43 10.76
C GLY A 41 2.51 -9.06 10.78
N ALA A 42 1.78 -9.00 9.65
CA ALA A 42 0.47 -9.63 9.49
C ALA A 42 0.61 -10.99 8.79
N ALA A 43 0.37 -12.04 9.58
CA ALA A 43 0.27 -13.44 9.23
C ALA A 43 0.27 -13.74 7.72
N LEU A 44 1.45 -14.08 7.20
CA LEU A 44 1.58 -14.85 5.96
C LEU A 44 1.17 -16.31 6.21
N SER A 45 0.34 -16.59 7.22
CA SER A 45 0.10 -17.94 7.77
C SER A 45 -0.54 -18.92 6.81
N SER A 46 -1.19 -18.45 5.75
CA SER A 46 -1.66 -19.32 4.68
C SER A 46 -0.59 -19.61 3.61
N ALA A 47 0.46 -18.79 3.51
CA ALA A 47 1.53 -18.92 2.52
C ALA A 47 2.80 -19.55 3.11
N CYS A 48 3.10 -19.29 4.38
CA CYS A 48 4.25 -19.82 5.10
C CYS A 48 3.77 -20.65 6.30
N HIS A 49 4.31 -21.87 6.41
CA HIS A 49 4.02 -22.80 7.52
C HIS A 49 4.28 -22.18 8.90
N SER A 50 5.33 -21.36 9.02
CA SER A 50 5.70 -20.67 10.26
C SER A 50 4.77 -19.51 10.64
N GLY A 51 3.85 -19.09 9.78
CA GLY A 51 3.06 -17.87 10.00
C GLY A 51 3.77 -16.58 9.60
N THR A 52 5.08 -16.62 9.44
CA THR A 52 5.97 -15.47 9.27
C THR A 52 6.71 -15.51 7.93
N GLY A 53 7.11 -14.35 7.42
CA GLY A 53 7.87 -14.24 6.18
C GLY A 53 7.97 -12.82 5.65
N MET A 54 8.54 -12.69 4.45
CA MET A 54 8.66 -11.41 3.74
C MET A 54 7.78 -11.42 2.50
N ARG A 55 7.18 -10.27 2.18
CA ARG A 55 6.51 -10.03 0.90
C ARG A 55 7.43 -9.19 0.02
N ILE A 56 7.60 -9.61 -1.22
CA ILE A 56 8.28 -8.85 -2.25
C ILE A 56 7.24 -8.45 -3.29
N ILE A 57 7.04 -7.16 -3.45
CA ILE A 57 6.06 -6.60 -4.38
C ILE A 57 6.83 -5.95 -5.52
N HIS A 58 6.60 -6.44 -6.73
CA HIS A 58 7.15 -5.88 -7.96
C HIS A 58 6.08 -5.08 -8.68
N GLY A 59 6.45 -3.90 -9.19
CA GLY A 59 5.52 -3.04 -9.89
C GLY A 59 6.20 -2.00 -10.76
N ILE A 60 5.36 -1.19 -11.39
CA ILE A 60 5.77 -0.04 -12.18
C ILE A 60 5.21 1.20 -11.50
N ASP A 61 6.10 2.02 -10.93
CA ASP A 61 5.80 3.31 -10.34
C ASP A 61 5.58 4.32 -11.48
N TYR A 62 4.30 4.56 -11.79
CA TYR A 62 3.86 5.41 -12.90
C TYR A 62 3.77 6.88 -12.49
N ASN A 63 3.59 7.16 -11.20
CA ASN A 63 3.46 8.51 -10.65
C ASN A 63 4.71 9.00 -9.92
N HIS A 64 5.76 8.18 -9.91
CA HIS A 64 7.10 8.49 -9.39
C HIS A 64 7.10 8.92 -7.92
N ASP A 65 6.18 8.36 -7.13
CA ASP A 65 6.06 8.69 -5.71
C ASP A 65 6.95 7.82 -4.80
N GLY A 66 7.70 6.89 -5.42
CA GLY A 66 8.60 5.97 -4.72
C GLY A 66 7.86 4.88 -3.96
N ARG A 67 6.57 4.68 -4.23
CA ARG A 67 5.72 3.64 -3.64
C ARG A 67 5.03 2.86 -4.76
N LEU A 68 4.36 1.77 -4.37
CA LEU A 68 3.52 1.00 -5.29
C LEU A 68 2.07 1.05 -4.82
N GLY A 69 1.29 1.88 -5.50
CA GLY A 69 -0.16 1.91 -5.38
C GLY A 69 -0.82 0.61 -5.86
N PRO A 70 -2.09 0.36 -5.55
CA PRO A 70 -2.76 -0.91 -5.85
C PRO A 70 -2.73 -1.32 -7.34
N TYR A 71 -2.77 -0.37 -8.27
CA TYR A 71 -2.76 -0.61 -9.72
C TYR A 71 -1.36 -0.77 -10.34
N GLU A 72 -0.34 -0.35 -9.58
CA GLU A 72 1.07 -0.36 -10.00
C GLU A 72 1.72 -1.70 -9.72
N ARG A 73 1.20 -2.44 -8.73
CA ARG A 73 1.64 -3.79 -8.35
C ARG A 73 1.32 -4.79 -9.46
N LYS A 74 2.33 -5.53 -9.92
CA LYS A 74 2.20 -6.54 -10.98
C LYS A 74 2.43 -7.96 -10.47
N ARG A 75 3.34 -8.14 -9.52
CA ARG A 75 3.65 -9.45 -8.95
C ARG A 75 3.90 -9.33 -7.46
N LEU A 76 3.46 -10.34 -6.74
CA LEU A 76 3.74 -10.53 -5.32
C LEU A 76 4.41 -11.89 -5.17
N ASP A 77 5.61 -11.88 -4.61
CA ASP A 77 6.34 -13.06 -4.19
C ASP A 77 6.37 -13.10 -2.66
N VAL A 78 6.37 -14.30 -2.10
CA VAL A 78 6.46 -14.54 -0.66
C VAL A 78 7.71 -15.37 -0.38
N ILE A 79 8.56 -14.89 0.51
CA ILE A 79 9.70 -15.64 1.03
C ILE A 79 9.37 -16.13 2.42
N CYS A 80 9.32 -17.44 2.57
CA CYS A 80 9.14 -18.09 3.85
C CYS A 80 10.49 -18.42 4.48
N PRO A 81 10.65 -18.23 5.81
CA PRO A 81 11.82 -18.69 6.52
C PRO A 81 11.87 -20.24 6.49
N PRO A 82 13.06 -20.83 6.65
CA PRO A 82 13.17 -22.28 6.77
C PRO A 82 12.36 -22.78 7.97
N SER A 83 11.64 -23.89 7.78
CA SER A 83 10.85 -24.50 8.84
C SER A 83 11.78 -25.11 9.89
N LEU A 84 11.89 -24.47 11.05
CA LEU A 84 12.57 -25.02 12.22
C LEU A 84 11.63 -26.01 12.93
N GLU A 85 11.17 -27.04 12.23
CA GLU A 85 10.43 -28.12 12.90
C GLU A 85 11.40 -28.83 13.86
N PRO A 86 11.03 -29.03 15.14
CA PRO A 86 11.83 -29.78 16.09
C PRO A 86 11.80 -31.28 15.70
N GLY A 87 12.63 -31.65 14.74
CA GLY A 87 12.71 -33.02 14.22
C GLY A 87 13.47 -33.18 12.89
N SER A 88 13.66 -32.11 12.10
CA SER A 88 14.52 -32.16 10.91
C SER A 88 15.94 -31.74 11.30
N ASN A 89 16.79 -32.71 11.62
CA ASN A 89 18.19 -32.52 12.04
C ASN A 89 19.13 -31.93 10.95
N GLU A 90 18.63 -31.18 9.98
CA GLU A 90 19.44 -30.58 8.91
C GLU A 90 19.62 -29.06 9.03
N ALA A 91 18.88 -28.37 9.91
CA ALA A 91 18.89 -26.90 9.94
C ALA A 91 19.96 -26.25 10.85
N VAL A 92 20.63 -27.00 11.74
CA VAL A 92 21.55 -26.39 12.74
C VAL A 92 23.03 -26.52 12.34
N ALA A 93 23.35 -27.20 11.24
CA ALA A 93 24.73 -27.38 10.79
C ALA A 93 25.23 -26.30 9.80
N ALA A 94 24.35 -25.44 9.26
CA ALA A 94 24.70 -24.49 8.18
C ALA A 94 25.05 -23.06 8.67
N LEU A 95 25.13 -22.84 9.99
CA LEU A 95 25.41 -21.52 10.60
C LEU A 95 26.70 -21.50 11.45
N ARG A 96 27.64 -22.43 11.19
CA ARG A 96 28.99 -22.39 11.77
C ARG A 96 30.04 -22.12 10.71
#